data_AF-A0A2G3PVF4-F1
#
_entry.id   AF-A0A2G3PVF4-F1
#
_cell.length_a   1.000
_cell.length_b   1.000
_cell.length_c   1.000
_cell.angle_alpha   90.00
_cell.angle_beta   90.00
_cell.angle_gamma   90.00
#
_symmetry.space_group_name_H-M   'P 1'
#
loop_
_entity.id
_entity.type
_entity.pdbx_description
1 polymer ?
#
loop_
_entity_poly.entity_id
_entity_poly.type
_entity_poly.pdbx_seq_one_letter_code
_entity_poly.pdbx_strand_id
1 'polypeptide(L)'
;MGDFITLITTIESDGPFGEKTIESEPIYAEIRSIGMQEFYQAKGQDIKVDIKLVLYANEYQNQDKLKYNNETYRIVRTYRTGLDKIELVCARA
;
A
#
# COMPACT_ATOMS: atom_id res chain seq x y z
N MET A 1 -11.83 10.04 4.63
CA MET A 1 -11.89 9.48 5.99
C MET A 1 -10.55 8.80 6.22
N GLY A 2 -9.88 9.05 7.35
CA GLY A 2 -8.61 8.40 7.65
C GLY A 2 -8.79 7.26 8.65
N ASP A 3 -7.92 6.27 8.55
CA ASP A 3 -8.00 5.01 9.27
C ASP A 3 -6.60 4.43 9.52
N PHE A 4 -6.50 3.41 10.34
CA PHE A 4 -5.22 2.75 10.63
C PHE A 4 -4.92 1.63 9.62
N ILE A 5 -3.68 1.61 9.14
CA ILE A 5 -3.16 0.58 8.25
C ILE A 5 -1.88 -0.04 8.84
N THR A 6 -1.56 -1.25 8.42
CA THR A 6 -0.30 -1.90 8.77
C THR A 6 0.57 -2.05 7.53
N LEU A 7 1.80 -1.53 7.56
CA LEU A 7 2.76 -1.70 6.49
C LEU A 7 3.51 -3.04 6.65
N ILE A 8 3.79 -3.69 5.54
CA ILE A 8 4.33 -5.05 5.50
C ILE A 8 5.59 -5.07 4.62
N THR A 9 6.72 -5.40 5.22
CA THR A 9 8.00 -5.58 4.53
C THR A 9 8.25 -7.07 4.30
N THR A 10 8.58 -7.45 3.07
CA THR A 10 9.03 -8.81 2.77
C THR A 10 10.55 -8.83 2.81
N ILE A 11 11.15 -9.66 3.66
CA ILE A 11 12.59 -9.85 3.71
C ILE A 11 12.95 -11.25 3.22
N GLU A 12 13.80 -11.31 2.20
CA GLU A 12 14.42 -12.55 1.77
C GLU A 12 15.44 -12.97 2.84
N SER A 13 15.25 -14.17 3.39
CA SER A 13 16.18 -14.76 4.35
C SER A 13 16.95 -15.87 3.65
N ASP A 14 18.27 -15.83 3.72
CA ASP A 14 19.20 -16.80 3.10
C ASP A 14 19.15 -18.22 3.75
N GLY A 15 18.14 -18.49 4.58
CA GLY A 15 17.96 -19.74 5.30
C GLY A 15 17.02 -20.72 4.58
N PRO A 16 16.95 -21.98 5.04
CA PRO A 16 16.09 -23.03 4.43
C PRO A 16 14.58 -22.76 4.55
N PHE A 17 14.19 -21.73 5.29
CA PHE A 17 12.82 -21.27 5.44
C PHE A 17 12.70 -19.97 4.64
N GLY A 18 12.12 -20.08 3.45
CA GLY A 18 11.94 -18.96 2.51
C GLY A 18 11.19 -17.76 3.11
N GLU A 19 11.25 -16.64 2.37
CA GLU A 19 10.63 -15.33 2.60
C GLU A 19 9.96 -15.09 3.96
N LYS A 20 10.55 -14.21 4.78
CA LYS A 20 9.95 -13.78 6.05
C LYS A 20 9.23 -12.44 5.85
N THR A 21 7.99 -12.36 6.31
CA THR A 21 7.20 -11.13 6.27
C THR A 21 7.24 -10.45 7.65
N ILE A 22 7.50 -9.15 7.70
CA ILE A 22 7.52 -8.34 8.92
C ILE A 22 6.40 -7.30 8.83
N GLU A 23 5.46 -7.35 9.77
CA GLU A 23 4.40 -6.35 9.94
C GLU A 23 4.91 -5.21 10.85
N SER A 24 4.71 -3.97 10.43
CA SER A 24 5.03 -2.77 11.21
C SER A 24 3.89 -2.41 12.18
N GLU A 25 4.13 -1.45 13.07
CA GLU A 25 3.07 -0.91 13.92
C GLU A 25 1.96 -0.25 13.06
N PRO A 26 0.70 -0.25 13.53
CA PRO A 26 -0.40 0.38 12.82
C PRO A 26 -0.21 1.90 12.77
N ILE A 27 -0.20 2.46 11.56
CA ILE A 27 -0.02 3.88 11.28
C ILE A 27 -1.30 4.49 10.73
N TYR A 28 -1.44 5.81 10.87
CA TYR A 28 -2.61 6.52 10.35
C TYR A 28 -2.44 6.88 8.87
N ALA A 29 -3.44 6.55 8.05
CA ALA A 29 -3.48 6.91 6.64
C ALA A 29 -4.86 7.46 6.23
N GLU A 30 -4.87 8.47 5.38
CA GLU A 30 -6.07 8.95 4.71
C GLU A 30 -6.48 7.98 3.61
N ILE A 31 -7.60 7.28 3.78
CA ILE A 31 -8.12 6.37 2.77
C ILE A 31 -8.82 7.17 1.67
N ARG A 32 -8.32 7.03 0.44
CA ARG A 32 -8.87 7.59 -0.78
C ARG A 32 -9.44 6.44 -1.61
N SER A 33 -10.77 6.33 -1.61
CA SER A 33 -11.45 5.39 -2.51
C SER A 33 -11.12 5.77 -3.96
N ILE A 34 -10.85 4.79 -4.80
CA ILE A 34 -10.73 5.01 -6.24
C ILE A 34 -12.09 5.42 -6.80
N GLY A 35 -12.10 6.50 -7.58
CA GLY A 35 -13.30 6.88 -8.31
C GLY A 35 -13.61 5.84 -9.39
N MET A 36 -14.89 5.66 -9.73
CA MET A 36 -15.36 4.78 -10.82
C MET A 36 -14.56 4.98 -12.13
N GLN A 37 -14.05 6.18 -12.37
CA GLN A 37 -13.23 6.55 -13.53
C GLN A 37 -11.87 5.83 -13.59
N GLU A 38 -11.23 5.59 -12.45
CA GLU A 38 -9.92 4.91 -12.37
C GLU A 38 -10.08 3.39 -12.56
N PHE A 39 -11.20 2.83 -12.10
CA PHE A 39 -11.57 1.43 -12.33
C PHE A 39 -11.74 1.09 -13.82
N TYR A 40 -12.29 2.02 -14.63
CA TYR A 40 -12.43 1.80 -16.07
C TYR A 40 -11.10 1.88 -16.84
N GLN A 41 -10.17 2.77 -16.44
CA GLN A 41 -8.83 2.83 -17.07
C GLN A 41 -7.98 1.60 -16.74
N ALA A 42 -8.16 1.05 -15.52
CA ALA A 42 -7.56 -0.21 -15.08
C ALA A 42 -8.10 -1.47 -15.78
N LYS A 43 -9.10 -1.37 -16.67
CA LYS A 43 -9.49 -2.50 -17.53
C LYS A 43 -8.63 -2.65 -18.79
N GLY A 44 -7.89 -1.60 -19.17
CA GLY A 44 -6.99 -1.62 -20.34
C GLY A 44 -5.55 -2.03 -20.00
N GLN A 45 -5.19 -2.02 -18.72
CA GLN A 45 -3.91 -2.51 -18.19
C GLN A 45 -4.26 -3.57 -17.15
N ASP A 46 -3.57 -4.71 -17.09
CA ASP A 46 -3.90 -5.85 -16.20
C ASP A 46 -3.80 -5.55 -14.68
N ILE A 47 -3.66 -4.28 -14.30
CA ILE A 47 -3.47 -3.82 -12.93
C ILE A 47 -4.79 -3.21 -12.44
N LYS A 48 -5.52 -3.98 -11.64
CA LYS A 48 -6.66 -3.47 -10.86
C LYS A 48 -6.14 -2.69 -9.66
N VAL A 49 -6.08 -1.38 -9.80
CA VAL A 49 -5.95 -0.51 -8.62
C VAL A 49 -7.23 -0.68 -7.81
N ASP A 50 -7.10 -0.96 -6.52
CA ASP A 50 -8.23 -1.19 -5.59
C ASP A 50 -8.37 -0.04 -4.58
N ILE A 51 -7.25 0.56 -4.15
CA ILE A 51 -7.26 1.56 -3.09
C ILE A 51 -6.10 2.54 -3.22
N LYS A 52 -6.35 3.80 -2.86
CA LYS A 52 -5.31 4.81 -2.68
C LYS A 52 -5.27 5.27 -1.23
N LEU A 53 -4.09 5.51 -0.70
CA LEU A 53 -3.92 5.94 0.69
C LEU A 53 -2.89 7.05 0.75
N VAL A 54 -3.10 8.04 1.61
CA VAL A 54 -2.13 9.12 1.83
C VAL A 54 -1.68 9.10 3.28
N LEU A 55 -0.38 9.00 3.52
CA LEU A 55 0.23 8.99 4.84
C LEU A 55 1.45 9.90 4.86
N TYR A 56 2.08 10.05 6.01
CA TYR A 56 3.33 10.79 6.10
C TYR A 56 4.49 10.00 5.49
N ALA A 57 5.35 10.69 4.74
CA ALA A 57 6.45 10.07 4.01
C ALA A 57 7.53 9.44 4.93
N ASN A 58 7.59 9.85 6.20
CA ASN A 58 8.49 9.27 7.21
C ASN A 58 8.03 7.90 7.72
N GLU A 59 6.74 7.61 7.67
CA GLU A 59 6.17 6.31 8.08
C GLU A 59 6.39 5.24 7.00
N TYR A 60 6.58 5.67 5.74
CA TYR A 60 6.85 4.78 4.61
C TYR A 60 8.35 4.51 4.44
N GLN A 61 8.73 3.24 4.56
CA GLN A 61 10.10 2.73 4.44
C GLN A 61 10.22 1.72 3.29
N ASN A 62 9.63 2.02 2.13
CA ASN A 62 9.66 1.16 0.94
C ASN A 62 9.04 -0.23 1.16
N GLN A 63 8.02 -0.33 2.01
CA GLN A 63 7.29 -1.59 2.19
C GLN A 63 6.59 -2.00 0.90
N ASP A 64 6.53 -3.31 0.64
CA ASP A 64 5.96 -3.89 -0.58
C ASP A 64 4.44 -4.07 -0.51
N LYS A 65 3.94 -4.26 0.70
CA LYS A 65 2.55 -4.61 0.97
C LYS A 65 2.02 -3.78 2.14
N LEU A 66 0.70 -3.73 2.24
CA LEU A 66 0.01 -3.20 3.40
C LEU A 66 -1.22 -4.03 3.70
N LYS A 67 -1.71 -3.93 4.93
CA LYS A 67 -2.94 -4.55 5.38
C LYS A 67 -3.92 -3.48 5.85
N TYR A 68 -5.14 -3.57 5.34
CA TYR A 68 -6.23 -2.67 5.68
C TYR A 68 -7.54 -3.45 5.69
N ASN A 69 -8.40 -3.25 6.71
CA ASN A 69 -9.66 -3.97 6.85
C ASN A 69 -9.55 -5.50 6.72
N ASN A 70 -8.49 -6.08 7.30
CA ASN A 70 -8.19 -7.51 7.24
C ASN A 70 -7.90 -8.06 5.82
N GLU A 71 -7.73 -7.18 4.83
CA GLU A 71 -7.28 -7.53 3.48
C GLU A 71 -5.84 -7.03 3.25
N THR A 72 -5.08 -7.78 2.45
CA THR A 72 -3.70 -7.42 2.08
C THR A 72 -3.69 -6.83 0.68
N TYR A 73 -3.01 -5.71 0.54
CA TYR A 73 -2.84 -5.00 -0.72
C TYR A 73 -1.36 -4.92 -1.05
N ARG A 74 -1.03 -5.05 -2.33
CA ARG A 74 0.29 -4.80 -2.86
C ARG A 74 0.43 -3.34 -3.24
N ILE A 75 1.51 -2.69 -2.81
CA ILE A 75 1.83 -1.33 -3.22
C ILE A 75 2.37 -1.41 -4.65
N VAL A 76 1.66 -0.78 -5.58
CA VAL A 76 1.99 -0.80 -7.02
C VAL A 76 2.78 0.45 -7.38
N ARG A 77 2.39 1.60 -6.84
CA ARG A 77 3.05 2.88 -7.08
C ARG A 77 3.00 3.76 -5.85
N THR A 78 3.97 4.65 -5.76
CA THR A 78 4.04 5.67 -4.71
C THR A 78 4.31 7.03 -5.34
N TYR A 79 3.64 8.06 -4.84
CA TYR A 79 3.75 9.43 -5.33
C TYR A 79 3.91 10.37 -4.14
N ARG A 80 4.97 11.17 -4.11
CA ARG A 80 5.09 12.22 -3.09
C ARG A 80 4.13 13.36 -3.40
N THR A 81 3.19 13.59 -2.48
CA THR A 81 2.17 14.63 -2.59
C THR A 81 2.50 15.75 -1.61
N GLY A 82 3.52 16.54 -1.95
CA GLY A 82 4.02 17.65 -1.12
C GLY A 82 5.33 17.33 -0.40
N LEU A 83 5.61 18.07 0.68
CA LEU A 83 6.87 17.94 1.44
C LEU A 83 6.85 16.71 2.36
N ASP A 84 5.73 16.48 3.06
CA ASP A 84 5.68 15.49 4.15
C ASP A 84 4.72 14.33 3.88
N LYS A 85 3.95 14.35 2.78
CA LYS A 85 2.96 13.32 2.46
C LYS A 85 3.38 12.47 1.27
N ILE A 86 2.99 11.20 1.33
CA ILE A 86 3.13 10.23 0.26
C ILE A 86 1.79 9.56 0.01
N GLU A 87 1.42 9.48 -1.26
CA GLU A 87 0.28 8.72 -1.76
C GLU A 87 0.76 7.34 -2.21
N LEU A 88 0.13 6.29 -1.70
CA LEU A 88 0.32 4.92 -2.12
C LEU A 88 -0.86 4.49 -2.98
N VAL A 89 -0.57 3.89 -4.11
CA VAL A 89 -1.54 3.25 -5.00
C VAL A 89 -1.38 1.76 -4.85
N CYS A 90 -2.44 1.09 -4.44
CA CYS A 90 -2.39 -0.31 -4.10
C CYS A 90 -3.43 -1.12 -4.88
N ALA A 91 -3.04 -2.36 -5.19
CA ALA A 91 -3.86 -3.37 -5.84
C ALA A 91 -4.11 -4.50 -4.86
N ARG A 92 -5.31 -5.09 -4.90
CA ARG A 92 -5.61 -6.29 -4.11
C ARG A 92 -4.70 -7.42 -4.58
N ALA A 93 -4.00 -8.06 -3.63
CA ALA A 93 -3.09 -9.18 -3.90
C ALA A 93 -3.85 -10.48 -4.18
#